data_AF-A0A1B6LLV8-F1
#
_entry.id   AF-A0A1B6LLV8-F1
#
_cell.length_a   1.000
_cell.length_b   1.000
_cell.length_c   1.000
_cell.angle_alpha   90.00
_cell.angle_beta   90.00
_cell.angle_gamma   90.00
#
_symmetry.space_group_name_H-M   'P 1'
#
loop_
_entity.id
_entity.type
_entity.pdbx_description
1 polymer ?
#
loop_
_entity_poly.entity_id
_entity_poly.type
_entity_poly.pdbx_seq_one_letter_code
_entity_poly.pdbx_strand_id
1 'polypeptide(L)'
;PDFFHTSLRPDSFKRRDVEKQLRELSAFRNEVWKKSGEFENLRTLGEAFLGACDVDKEIVKQELAAVKARWDKLNNELLERTQWLEETSRRLLDLSEQLRDLAHSVQRCEDKLASHDALGGAARDPKMLDRLKGLREESIGLRKPLGTVRQTANDLAGEAAEAGVSGGAQLQDEVEGLAERLDELQARLDDRCSQLQSAATALTQFNDQVKALSMDLAGLEEELESMKPPARDIKTVRVQIDDVNKLVNKIAHASDEVANAVSAGERLVDSGLTPDAQATRDQTDSLGRQLQRLDERVRARETELDTVLNRLHQFQQRQADVLEDIQQASEEVRRLKSVGSEVDVIKTQQEEFASFRRQVVEPIAKTVDEVNRLGSGLIQSAAGGVNTSALEKDLEKVNDKWNTLKDKLNERDRKLDVGLLHSGKFQEALDGLAKWLTDTEEMVANQKPPSADY
;
A
#
# COMPACT_ATOMS: atom_id res chain seq x y z
N PRO A 1 -73.76 10.52 -50.57
CA PRO A 1 -73.08 9.50 -49.76
C PRO A 1 -71.70 9.95 -49.24
N ASP A 2 -70.95 10.76 -50.01
CA ASP A 2 -69.56 11.10 -49.67
C ASP A 2 -69.33 12.39 -48.86
N PHE A 3 -70.38 13.18 -48.60
CA PHE A 3 -70.28 14.42 -47.83
C PHE A 3 -70.08 14.17 -46.31
N PHE A 4 -70.61 13.06 -45.78
CA PHE A 4 -70.53 12.73 -44.35
C PHE A 4 -69.17 12.16 -43.94
N HIS A 5 -68.50 11.41 -44.81
CA HIS A 5 -67.22 10.78 -44.50
C HIS A 5 -66.01 11.73 -44.51
N THR A 6 -66.13 12.89 -45.16
CA THR A 6 -65.06 13.90 -45.28
C THR A 6 -65.22 15.05 -44.30
N SER A 7 -66.45 15.41 -43.91
CA SER A 7 -66.71 16.57 -43.02
C SER A 7 -66.57 16.30 -41.51
N LEU A 8 -66.41 15.03 -41.09
CA LEU A 8 -66.45 14.63 -39.67
C LEU A 8 -65.13 14.06 -39.14
N ARG A 9 -64.01 14.34 -39.84
CA ARG A 9 -62.65 13.98 -39.41
C ARG A 9 -62.00 15.15 -38.66
N PRO A 10 -61.31 14.91 -37.53
CA PRO A 10 -60.56 15.99 -36.89
C PRO A 10 -59.46 16.48 -37.83
N ASP A 11 -59.23 17.80 -37.85
CA ASP A 11 -58.23 18.46 -38.70
C ASP A 11 -56.79 17.98 -38.38
N SER A 12 -56.54 17.68 -37.10
CA SER A 12 -55.31 17.08 -36.63
C SER A 12 -55.54 16.26 -35.34
N PHE A 13 -54.61 15.38 -35.00
CA PHE A 13 -54.56 14.70 -33.69
C PHE A 13 -54.00 15.61 -32.59
N LYS A 14 -54.33 16.90 -32.67
CA LYS A 14 -54.16 17.85 -31.56
C LYS A 14 -55.46 17.88 -30.78
N ARG A 15 -55.34 17.87 -29.46
CA ARG A 15 -56.47 17.94 -28.54
C ARG A 15 -57.49 19.03 -28.92
N ARG A 16 -57.01 20.23 -29.22
CA ARG A 16 -57.86 21.37 -29.61
C ARG A 16 -58.74 21.07 -30.82
N ASP A 17 -58.18 20.34 -31.79
CA ASP A 17 -58.86 20.07 -33.07
C ASP A 17 -59.82 18.88 -32.91
N VAL A 18 -59.48 17.89 -32.07
CA VAL A 18 -60.40 16.81 -31.65
C VAL A 18 -61.58 17.37 -30.82
N GLU A 19 -61.33 18.28 -29.88
CA GLU A 19 -62.37 18.94 -29.07
C GLU A 19 -63.25 19.88 -29.90
N LYS A 20 -62.70 20.51 -30.93
CA LYS A 20 -63.48 21.29 -31.91
C LYS A 20 -64.40 20.35 -32.69
N GLN A 21 -63.89 19.22 -33.16
CA GLN A 21 -64.67 18.23 -33.88
C GLN A 21 -65.80 17.63 -33.03
N LEU A 22 -65.56 17.38 -31.74
CA LEU A 22 -66.58 16.93 -30.78
C LEU A 22 -67.73 17.95 -30.65
N ARG A 23 -67.41 19.24 -30.62
CA ARG A 23 -68.42 20.31 -30.56
C ARG A 23 -69.26 20.37 -31.83
N GLU A 24 -68.64 20.25 -32.99
CA GLU A 24 -69.32 20.21 -34.29
C GLU A 24 -70.20 18.95 -34.42
N LEU A 25 -69.70 17.78 -34.01
CA LEU A 25 -70.46 16.53 -34.01
C LEU A 25 -71.64 16.57 -33.04
N SER A 26 -71.49 17.22 -31.88
CA SER A 26 -72.59 17.45 -30.93
C SER A 26 -73.70 18.34 -31.53
N ALA A 27 -73.33 19.40 -32.24
CA ALA A 27 -74.28 20.24 -32.96
C ALA A 27 -75.01 19.45 -34.05
N PHE A 28 -74.29 18.65 -34.83
CA PHE A 28 -74.88 17.80 -35.86
C PHE A 28 -75.80 16.71 -35.29
N ARG A 29 -75.41 16.06 -34.18
CA ARG A 29 -76.25 15.10 -33.45
C ARG A 29 -77.56 15.74 -32.99
N ASN A 30 -77.52 16.99 -32.52
CA ASN A 30 -78.72 17.74 -32.16
C ASN A 30 -79.63 18.02 -33.37
N GLU A 31 -79.06 18.28 -34.54
CA GLU A 31 -79.83 18.44 -35.79
C GLU A 31 -80.51 17.14 -36.21
N VAL A 32 -79.79 16.01 -36.18
CA VAL A 32 -80.34 14.68 -36.46
C VAL A 32 -81.42 14.32 -35.44
N TRP A 33 -81.20 14.61 -34.15
CA TRP A 33 -82.20 14.39 -33.12
C TRP A 33 -83.49 15.19 -33.35
N LYS A 34 -83.41 16.44 -33.81
CA LYS A 34 -84.61 17.24 -34.17
C LYS A 34 -85.41 16.62 -35.32
N LYS A 35 -84.78 15.84 -36.19
CA LYS A 35 -85.43 15.11 -37.30
C LYS A 35 -86.06 13.79 -36.88
N SER A 36 -85.87 13.33 -35.63
CA SER A 36 -86.47 12.08 -35.13
C SER A 36 -87.99 12.08 -35.19
N GLY A 37 -88.63 13.21 -34.86
CA GLY A 37 -90.08 13.35 -34.94
C GLY A 37 -90.61 13.26 -36.39
N GLU A 38 -89.91 13.86 -37.35
CA GLU A 38 -90.26 13.75 -38.78
C GLU A 38 -90.09 12.31 -39.30
N PHE A 39 -89.04 11.62 -38.85
CA PHE A 39 -88.82 10.21 -39.18
C PHE A 39 -89.91 9.29 -38.60
N GLU A 40 -90.25 9.45 -37.32
CA GLU A 40 -91.33 8.65 -36.70
C GLU A 40 -92.70 8.92 -37.33
N ASN A 41 -92.97 10.18 -37.69
CA ASN A 41 -94.18 10.54 -38.42
C ASN A 41 -94.21 9.90 -39.82
N LEU A 42 -93.10 9.93 -40.57
CA LEU A 42 -92.98 9.28 -41.88
C LEU A 42 -93.17 7.77 -41.76
N ARG A 43 -92.57 7.14 -40.73
CA ARG A 43 -92.73 5.71 -40.44
C ARG A 43 -94.19 5.35 -40.15
N THR A 44 -94.84 6.13 -39.28
CA THR A 44 -96.25 5.91 -38.90
C THR A 44 -97.20 6.10 -40.07
N LEU A 45 -97.01 7.17 -40.87
CA LEU A 45 -97.79 7.42 -42.08
C LEU A 45 -97.59 6.32 -43.13
N GLY A 46 -96.35 5.86 -43.30
CA GLY A 46 -96.03 4.77 -44.22
C GLY A 46 -96.63 3.42 -43.79
N GLU A 47 -96.62 3.11 -42.49
CA GLU A 47 -97.28 1.91 -41.94
C GLU A 47 -98.80 1.97 -42.09
N ALA A 48 -99.41 3.13 -41.85
CA ALA A 48 -100.83 3.36 -42.07
C ALA A 48 -101.21 3.24 -43.56
N PHE A 49 -100.38 3.79 -44.45
CA PHE A 49 -100.56 3.67 -45.91
C PHE A 49 -100.45 2.21 -46.38
N LEU A 50 -99.47 1.45 -45.87
CA LEU A 50 -99.35 0.01 -46.12
C LEU A 50 -100.60 -0.78 -45.69
N GLY A 51 -101.23 -0.38 -44.58
CA GLY A 51 -102.47 -0.97 -44.08
C GLY A 51 -103.69 -0.69 -44.97
N ALA A 52 -103.68 0.42 -45.72
CA ALA A 52 -104.79 0.86 -46.58
C ALA A 52 -104.64 0.48 -48.07
N CYS A 53 -103.46 0.05 -48.51
CA CYS A 53 -103.25 -0.41 -49.88
C CYS A 53 -103.83 -1.82 -50.13
N ASP A 54 -104.17 -2.15 -51.38
CA ASP A 54 -104.58 -3.51 -51.80
C ASP A 54 -103.62 -4.15 -52.83
N VAL A 55 -102.74 -3.35 -53.45
CA VAL A 55 -101.72 -3.73 -54.45
C VAL A 55 -100.41 -2.97 -54.18
N ASP A 56 -99.28 -3.40 -54.77
CA ASP A 56 -97.96 -2.72 -54.71
C ASP A 56 -97.36 -2.45 -53.32
N LYS A 57 -97.84 -3.14 -52.28
CA LYS A 57 -97.37 -3.00 -50.87
C LYS A 57 -95.87 -3.21 -50.70
N GLU A 58 -95.26 -4.05 -51.54
CA GLU A 58 -93.85 -4.40 -51.40
C GLU A 58 -92.92 -3.21 -51.71
N ILE A 59 -93.33 -2.30 -52.60
CA ILE A 59 -92.54 -1.09 -52.95
C ILE A 59 -92.47 -0.15 -51.74
N VAL A 60 -93.62 0.17 -51.15
CA VAL A 60 -93.71 1.04 -49.97
C VAL A 60 -92.98 0.43 -48.77
N LYS A 61 -93.06 -0.89 -48.60
CA LYS A 61 -92.34 -1.63 -47.57
C LYS A 61 -90.82 -1.55 -47.76
N GLN A 62 -90.34 -1.68 -49.00
CA GLN A 62 -88.92 -1.52 -49.33
C GLN A 62 -88.42 -0.09 -49.08
N GLU A 63 -89.20 0.93 -49.42
CA GLU A 63 -88.84 2.33 -49.18
C GLU A 63 -88.78 2.67 -47.69
N LEU A 64 -89.75 2.23 -46.89
CA LEU A 64 -89.72 2.39 -45.42
C LEU A 64 -88.55 1.64 -44.79
N ALA A 65 -88.26 0.42 -45.24
CA ALA A 65 -87.10 -0.34 -44.80
C ALA A 65 -85.78 0.36 -45.17
N ALA A 66 -85.69 0.94 -46.37
CA ALA A 66 -84.50 1.68 -46.83
C ALA A 66 -84.30 3.00 -46.07
N VAL A 67 -85.37 3.73 -45.74
CA VAL A 67 -85.28 4.94 -44.91
C VAL A 67 -84.89 4.58 -43.48
N LYS A 68 -85.50 3.54 -42.90
CA LYS A 68 -85.12 3.03 -41.57
C LYS A 68 -83.67 2.58 -41.52
N ALA A 69 -83.22 1.77 -42.47
CA ALA A 69 -81.84 1.31 -42.54
C ALA A 69 -80.85 2.48 -42.64
N ARG A 70 -81.17 3.53 -43.40
CA ARG A 70 -80.34 4.75 -43.48
C ARG A 70 -80.35 5.55 -42.19
N TRP A 71 -81.50 5.66 -41.51
CA TRP A 71 -81.63 6.34 -40.22
C TRP A 71 -80.86 5.63 -39.11
N ASP A 72 -81.00 4.31 -39.01
CA ASP A 72 -80.29 3.48 -38.04
C ASP A 72 -78.77 3.52 -38.30
N LYS A 73 -78.37 3.41 -39.57
CA LYS A 73 -76.96 3.53 -39.98
C LYS A 73 -76.37 4.89 -39.59
N LEU A 74 -77.06 5.99 -39.87
CA LEU A 74 -76.59 7.34 -39.52
C LEU A 74 -76.43 7.50 -38.00
N ASN A 75 -77.41 7.05 -37.20
CA ASN A 75 -77.31 7.15 -35.74
C ASN A 75 -76.19 6.28 -35.17
N ASN A 76 -75.98 5.08 -35.70
CA ASN A 76 -74.88 4.20 -35.30
C ASN A 76 -73.52 4.83 -35.65
N GLU A 77 -73.35 5.32 -36.88
CA GLU A 77 -72.12 6.00 -37.31
C GLU A 77 -71.82 7.26 -36.45
N LEU A 78 -72.84 8.03 -36.09
CA LEU A 78 -72.68 9.19 -35.20
C LEU A 78 -72.32 8.79 -33.78
N LEU A 79 -72.91 7.72 -33.26
CA LEU A 79 -72.59 7.19 -31.93
C LEU A 79 -71.15 6.68 -31.88
N GLU A 80 -70.77 5.82 -32.82
CA GLU A 80 -69.41 5.28 -32.95
C GLU A 80 -68.39 6.40 -33.09
N ARG A 81 -68.69 7.42 -33.91
CA ARG A 81 -67.79 8.57 -34.10
C ARG A 81 -67.66 9.44 -32.86
N THR A 82 -68.75 9.62 -32.11
CA THR A 82 -68.74 10.38 -30.85
C THR A 82 -67.88 9.66 -29.83
N GLN A 83 -68.10 8.36 -29.63
CA GLN A 83 -67.34 7.54 -28.69
C GLN A 83 -65.84 7.52 -29.05
N TRP A 84 -65.52 7.39 -30.34
CA TRP A 84 -64.14 7.42 -30.81
C TRP A 84 -63.46 8.77 -30.51
N LEU A 85 -64.11 9.90 -30.85
CA LEU A 85 -63.53 11.22 -30.58
C LEU A 85 -63.40 11.53 -29.08
N GLU A 86 -64.36 11.10 -28.25
CA GLU A 86 -64.30 11.24 -26.80
C GLU A 86 -63.12 10.45 -26.22
N GLU A 87 -62.94 9.21 -26.68
CA GLU A 87 -61.83 8.34 -26.26
C GLU A 87 -60.47 8.87 -26.71
N THR A 88 -60.34 9.32 -27.96
CA THR A 88 -59.11 9.97 -28.46
C THR A 88 -58.81 11.25 -27.67
N SER A 89 -59.82 12.08 -27.38
CA SER A 89 -59.65 13.29 -26.57
C SER A 89 -59.16 12.98 -25.15
N ARG A 90 -59.72 11.94 -24.52
CA ARG A 90 -59.31 11.47 -23.19
C ARG A 90 -57.86 10.98 -23.20
N ARG A 91 -57.50 10.12 -24.16
CA ARG A 91 -56.13 9.60 -24.29
C ARG A 91 -55.10 10.68 -24.61
N LEU A 92 -55.46 11.70 -25.41
CA LEU A 92 -54.59 12.86 -25.66
C LEU A 92 -54.39 13.72 -24.41
N LEU A 93 -55.42 13.88 -23.56
CA LEU A 93 -55.30 14.54 -22.26
C LEU A 93 -54.37 13.74 -21.34
N ASP A 94 -54.64 12.46 -21.16
CA ASP A 94 -53.85 11.58 -20.29
C ASP A 94 -52.38 11.54 -20.74
N LEU A 95 -52.13 11.43 -22.05
CA LEU A 95 -50.78 11.49 -22.62
C LEU A 95 -50.09 12.82 -22.30
N SER A 96 -50.79 13.95 -22.47
CA SER A 96 -50.22 15.28 -22.22
C SER A 96 -49.87 15.51 -20.75
N GLU A 97 -50.65 14.94 -19.82
CA GLU A 97 -50.37 15.01 -18.38
C GLU A 97 -49.19 14.11 -18.02
N GLN A 98 -49.18 12.86 -18.49
CA GLN A 98 -48.09 11.93 -18.25
C GLN A 98 -46.76 12.43 -18.83
N LEU A 99 -46.78 13.03 -20.03
CA LEU A 99 -45.58 13.60 -20.67
C LEU A 99 -45.06 14.80 -19.85
N ARG A 100 -45.95 15.66 -19.34
CA ARG A 100 -45.57 16.78 -18.48
C ARG A 100 -44.97 16.31 -17.15
N ASP A 101 -45.60 15.34 -16.49
CA ASP A 101 -45.12 14.81 -15.21
C ASP A 101 -43.75 14.11 -15.36
N LEU A 102 -43.58 13.37 -16.46
CA LEU A 102 -42.31 12.74 -16.79
C LEU A 102 -41.24 13.80 -17.10
N ALA A 103 -41.56 14.83 -17.88
CA ALA A 103 -40.66 15.94 -18.17
C ALA A 103 -40.21 16.67 -16.88
N HIS A 104 -41.11 16.91 -15.95
CA HIS A 104 -40.77 17.47 -14.64
C HIS A 104 -39.88 16.56 -13.80
N SER A 105 -40.10 15.24 -13.89
CA SER A 105 -39.27 14.25 -13.19
C SER A 105 -37.85 14.20 -13.75
N VAL A 106 -37.71 14.21 -15.09
CA VAL A 106 -36.42 14.31 -15.78
C VAL A 106 -35.70 15.62 -15.40
N GLN A 107 -36.39 16.75 -15.47
CA GLN A 107 -35.84 18.06 -15.10
C GLN A 107 -35.32 18.07 -13.65
N ARG A 108 -36.07 17.49 -12.71
CA ARG A 108 -35.64 17.41 -11.32
C ARG A 108 -34.34 16.62 -11.17
N CYS A 109 -34.17 15.54 -11.92
CA CYS A 109 -32.93 14.78 -11.91
C CYS A 109 -31.76 15.56 -12.53
N GLU A 110 -32.01 16.26 -13.64
CA GLU A 110 -31.04 17.17 -14.27
C GLU A 110 -30.58 18.27 -13.30
N ASP A 111 -31.52 18.91 -12.58
CA ASP A 111 -31.22 19.96 -11.61
C ASP A 111 -30.40 19.43 -10.43
N LYS A 112 -30.72 18.23 -9.93
CA LYS A 112 -29.94 17.55 -8.88
C LYS A 112 -28.51 17.26 -9.37
N LEU A 113 -28.34 16.77 -10.60
CA LEU A 113 -27.02 16.52 -11.18
C LEU A 113 -26.24 17.83 -11.38
N ALA A 114 -26.88 18.89 -11.88
CA ALA A 114 -26.27 20.20 -12.04
C ALA A 114 -25.82 20.78 -10.69
N SER A 115 -26.61 20.61 -9.63
CA SER A 115 -26.24 21.03 -8.27
C SER A 115 -25.00 20.28 -7.74
N HIS A 116 -24.83 19.02 -8.13
CA HIS A 116 -23.65 18.23 -7.80
C HIS A 116 -22.42 18.72 -8.59
N ASP A 117 -22.56 18.93 -9.90
CA ASP A 117 -21.49 19.43 -10.76
C ASP A 117 -20.99 20.83 -10.30
N ALA A 118 -21.88 21.66 -9.76
CA ALA A 118 -21.54 22.99 -9.21
C ALA A 118 -20.63 22.95 -7.97
N LEU A 119 -20.45 21.78 -7.32
CA LEU A 119 -19.56 21.62 -6.16
C LEU A 119 -18.07 21.63 -6.54
N GLY A 120 -17.73 21.56 -7.84
CA GLY A 120 -16.35 21.59 -8.31
C GLY A 120 -15.52 20.44 -7.74
N GLY A 121 -14.40 20.75 -7.06
CA GLY A 121 -13.53 19.73 -6.45
C GLY A 121 -14.24 18.85 -5.42
N ALA A 122 -15.20 19.40 -4.67
CA ALA A 122 -15.95 18.64 -3.66
C ALA A 122 -16.93 17.62 -4.29
N ALA A 123 -17.28 17.76 -5.57
CA ALA A 123 -18.08 16.79 -6.31
C ALA A 123 -17.34 15.44 -6.49
N ARG A 124 -16.01 15.44 -6.33
CA ARG A 124 -15.15 14.26 -6.49
C ARG A 124 -14.95 13.48 -5.20
N ASP A 125 -15.50 13.95 -4.08
CA ASP A 125 -15.42 13.23 -2.81
C ASP A 125 -16.14 11.87 -2.94
N PRO A 126 -15.44 10.74 -2.67
CA PRO A 126 -16.05 9.41 -2.64
C PRO A 126 -17.35 9.31 -1.82
N LYS A 127 -17.55 10.16 -0.81
CA LYS A 127 -18.79 10.21 -0.01
C LYS A 127 -20.02 10.62 -0.80
N MET A 128 -19.85 11.29 -1.95
CA MET A 128 -20.96 11.70 -2.82
C MET A 128 -21.48 10.54 -3.69
N LEU A 129 -20.77 9.41 -3.73
CA LEU A 129 -21.10 8.27 -4.58
C LEU A 129 -22.49 7.68 -4.30
N ASP A 130 -22.85 7.48 -3.03
CA ASP A 130 -24.15 6.90 -2.68
C ASP A 130 -25.31 7.83 -3.08
N ARG A 131 -25.10 9.14 -2.96
CA ARG A 131 -26.07 10.14 -3.41
C ARG A 131 -26.27 10.08 -4.93
N LEU A 132 -25.20 9.96 -5.71
CA LEU A 132 -25.28 9.85 -7.17
C LEU A 132 -25.85 8.49 -7.63
N LYS A 133 -25.54 7.39 -6.92
CA LYS A 133 -26.19 6.09 -7.15
C LYS A 133 -27.69 6.16 -6.93
N GLY A 134 -28.14 6.82 -5.86
CA GLY A 134 -29.57 7.04 -5.63
C GLY A 134 -30.23 7.87 -6.73
N LEU A 135 -29.56 8.94 -7.22
CA LEU A 135 -30.06 9.74 -8.34
C LEU A 135 -30.12 8.95 -9.65
N ARG A 136 -29.12 8.10 -9.90
CA ARG A 136 -29.09 7.16 -11.03
C ARG A 136 -30.25 6.18 -10.96
N GLU A 137 -30.51 5.57 -9.82
CA GLU A 137 -31.66 4.66 -9.63
C GLU A 137 -33.00 5.38 -9.85
N GLU A 138 -33.15 6.62 -9.35
CA GLU A 138 -34.32 7.47 -9.61
C GLU A 138 -34.52 7.67 -11.12
N SER A 139 -33.45 7.98 -11.87
CA SER A 139 -33.51 8.15 -13.33
C SER A 139 -33.84 6.86 -14.08
N ILE A 140 -33.34 5.70 -13.63
CA ILE A 140 -33.66 4.39 -14.19
C ILE A 140 -35.15 4.07 -13.97
N GLY A 141 -35.71 4.46 -12.82
CA GLY A 141 -37.13 4.32 -12.50
C GLY A 141 -38.06 5.03 -13.49
N LEU A 142 -37.59 6.07 -14.18
CA LEU A 142 -38.36 6.82 -15.19
C LEU A 142 -38.53 6.07 -16.53
N ARG A 143 -37.79 4.99 -16.77
CA ARG A 143 -37.89 4.18 -18.00
C ARG A 143 -39.25 3.55 -18.19
N LYS A 144 -39.85 3.03 -17.12
CA LYS A 144 -41.15 2.37 -17.19
C LYS A 144 -42.27 3.36 -17.56
N PRO A 145 -42.42 4.52 -16.88
CA PRO A 145 -43.34 5.57 -17.32
C PRO A 145 -43.11 6.03 -18.77
N LEU A 146 -41.85 6.24 -19.17
CA LEU A 146 -41.52 6.60 -20.56
C LEU A 146 -41.99 5.55 -21.56
N GLY A 147 -41.84 4.26 -21.25
CA GLY A 147 -42.35 3.16 -22.08
C GLY A 147 -43.88 3.22 -22.25
N THR A 148 -44.62 3.48 -21.17
CA THR A 148 -46.09 3.62 -21.21
C THR A 148 -46.53 4.81 -22.06
N VAL A 149 -45.88 5.96 -21.88
CA VAL A 149 -46.15 7.20 -22.64
C VAL A 149 -45.86 6.98 -24.12
N ARG A 150 -44.73 6.34 -24.44
CA ARG A 150 -44.32 6.01 -25.82
C ARG A 150 -45.27 5.04 -26.50
N GLN A 151 -45.73 4.01 -25.78
CA GLN A 151 -46.75 3.10 -26.31
C GLN A 151 -48.04 3.87 -26.65
N THR A 152 -48.51 4.70 -25.71
CA THR A 152 -49.74 5.50 -25.91
C THR A 152 -49.61 6.47 -27.08
N ALA A 153 -48.45 7.13 -27.23
CA ALA A 153 -48.17 8.01 -28.36
C ALA A 153 -48.12 7.26 -29.70
N ASN A 154 -47.52 6.06 -29.73
CA ASN A 154 -47.48 5.20 -30.92
C ASN A 154 -48.87 4.72 -31.33
N ASP A 155 -49.70 4.29 -30.38
CA ASP A 155 -51.07 3.87 -30.65
C ASP A 155 -51.89 5.02 -31.24
N LEU A 156 -51.81 6.22 -30.65
CA LEU A 156 -52.47 7.43 -31.16
C LEU A 156 -51.94 7.87 -32.52
N ALA A 157 -50.64 7.71 -32.78
CA ALA A 157 -50.05 8.02 -34.08
C ALA A 157 -50.50 7.02 -35.17
N GLY A 158 -50.64 5.74 -34.82
CA GLY A 158 -51.22 4.73 -35.69
C GLY A 158 -52.67 5.05 -36.06
N GLU A 159 -53.49 5.42 -35.07
CA GLU A 159 -54.87 5.85 -35.29
C GLU A 159 -54.96 7.14 -36.12
N ALA A 160 -54.02 8.08 -35.94
CA ALA A 160 -53.93 9.28 -36.78
C ALA A 160 -53.64 8.94 -38.24
N ALA A 161 -52.73 8.00 -38.48
CA ALA A 161 -52.38 7.53 -39.81
C ALA A 161 -53.55 6.80 -40.48
N GLU A 162 -54.25 5.93 -39.76
CA GLU A 162 -55.46 5.25 -40.24
C GLU A 162 -56.60 6.23 -40.57
N ALA A 163 -56.75 7.29 -39.76
CA ALA A 163 -57.72 8.36 -40.01
C ALA A 163 -57.32 9.30 -41.16
N GLY A 164 -56.06 9.26 -41.61
CA GLY A 164 -55.50 10.16 -42.63
C GLY A 164 -55.28 11.58 -42.12
N VAL A 165 -54.97 11.74 -40.84
CA VAL A 165 -54.93 13.02 -40.12
C VAL A 165 -53.50 13.33 -39.64
N SER A 166 -53.10 14.60 -39.70
CA SER A 166 -51.77 15.05 -39.25
C SER A 166 -51.65 15.14 -37.72
N GLY A 167 -50.44 15.15 -37.18
CA GLY A 167 -50.19 15.38 -35.74
C GLY A 167 -49.72 14.17 -34.93
N GLY A 168 -49.92 12.93 -35.43
CA GLY A 168 -49.38 11.72 -34.80
C GLY A 168 -47.85 11.74 -34.67
N ALA A 169 -47.15 12.18 -35.71
CA ALA A 169 -45.69 12.32 -35.70
C ALA A 169 -45.18 13.31 -34.64
N GLN A 170 -45.89 14.42 -34.41
CA GLN A 170 -45.49 15.42 -33.41
C GLN A 170 -45.53 14.86 -31.98
N LEU A 171 -46.51 14.00 -31.69
CA LEU A 171 -46.61 13.31 -30.40
C LEU A 171 -45.46 12.33 -30.20
N GLN A 172 -45.06 11.62 -31.27
CA GLN A 172 -43.90 10.72 -31.23
C GLN A 172 -42.60 11.51 -31.03
N ASP A 173 -42.43 12.61 -31.76
CA ASP A 173 -41.24 13.49 -31.67
C ASP A 173 -41.07 14.07 -30.26
N GLU A 174 -42.15 14.50 -29.60
CA GLU A 174 -42.11 15.01 -28.22
C GLU A 174 -41.68 13.93 -27.21
N VAL A 175 -42.18 12.69 -27.38
CA VAL A 175 -41.82 11.56 -26.51
C VAL A 175 -40.38 11.10 -26.75
N GLU A 176 -39.94 11.04 -28.00
CA GLU A 176 -38.57 10.68 -28.34
C GLU A 176 -37.57 11.76 -27.91
N GLY A 177 -37.90 13.05 -28.02
CA GLY A 177 -37.07 14.12 -27.46
C GLY A 177 -36.90 14.02 -25.93
N LEU A 178 -37.94 13.60 -25.21
CA LEU A 178 -37.84 13.32 -23.77
C LEU A 178 -37.05 12.03 -23.49
N ALA A 179 -37.15 11.03 -24.35
CA ALA A 179 -36.36 9.80 -24.27
C ALA A 179 -34.87 10.08 -24.43
N GLU A 180 -34.49 10.87 -25.45
CA GLU A 180 -33.11 11.30 -25.70
C GLU A 180 -32.54 12.07 -24.50
N ARG A 181 -33.30 13.00 -23.92
CA ARG A 181 -32.88 13.70 -22.69
C ARG A 181 -32.65 12.76 -21.52
N LEU A 182 -33.53 11.78 -21.32
CA LEU A 182 -33.35 10.79 -20.25
C LEU A 182 -32.14 9.89 -20.51
N ASP A 183 -31.87 9.53 -21.76
CA ASP A 183 -30.69 8.76 -22.16
C ASP A 183 -29.40 9.55 -21.88
N GLU A 184 -29.35 10.83 -22.24
CA GLU A 184 -28.20 11.70 -21.97
C GLU A 184 -27.98 11.88 -20.45
N LEU A 185 -29.04 12.12 -19.68
CA LEU A 185 -28.97 12.20 -18.22
C LEU A 185 -28.42 10.90 -17.60
N GLN A 186 -28.94 9.75 -18.03
CA GLN A 186 -28.48 8.46 -17.53
C GLN A 186 -27.01 8.20 -17.88
N ALA A 187 -26.59 8.49 -19.11
CA ALA A 187 -25.20 8.37 -19.52
C ALA A 187 -24.26 9.25 -18.67
N ARG A 188 -24.66 10.48 -18.38
CA ARG A 188 -23.89 11.38 -17.50
C ARG A 188 -23.85 10.87 -16.06
N LEU A 189 -24.95 10.34 -15.54
CA LEU A 189 -25.00 9.74 -14.20
C LEU A 189 -24.14 8.48 -14.11
N ASP A 190 -24.15 7.64 -15.13
CA ASP A 190 -23.30 6.45 -15.24
C ASP A 190 -21.82 6.82 -15.23
N ASP A 191 -21.41 7.78 -16.06
CA ASP A 191 -20.02 8.25 -16.13
C ASP A 191 -19.55 8.82 -14.77
N ARG A 192 -20.37 9.68 -14.15
CA ARG A 192 -20.07 10.25 -12.81
C ARG A 192 -19.97 9.17 -11.73
N CYS A 193 -20.91 8.23 -11.70
CA CYS A 193 -20.87 7.12 -10.75
C CYS A 193 -19.62 6.25 -10.94
N SER A 194 -19.24 5.97 -12.20
CA SER A 194 -18.04 5.20 -12.53
C SER A 194 -16.77 5.89 -12.06
N GLN A 195 -16.63 7.20 -12.34
CA GLN A 195 -15.49 8.02 -11.91
C GLN A 195 -15.36 8.05 -10.38
N LEU A 196 -16.44 8.32 -9.66
CA LEU A 196 -16.44 8.33 -8.19
C LEU A 196 -16.20 6.95 -7.59
N GLN A 197 -16.73 5.88 -8.21
CA GLN A 197 -16.49 4.51 -7.77
C GLN A 197 -15.01 4.14 -7.92
N SER A 198 -14.38 4.52 -9.03
CA SER A 198 -12.94 4.34 -9.23
C SER A 198 -12.11 5.14 -8.22
N ALA A 199 -12.49 6.40 -7.97
CA ALA A 199 -11.88 7.26 -6.94
C ALA A 199 -11.94 6.61 -5.55
N ALA A 200 -13.13 6.15 -5.16
CA ALA A 200 -13.38 5.50 -3.88
C ALA A 200 -12.53 4.23 -3.72
N THR A 201 -12.47 3.39 -4.76
CA THR A 201 -11.65 2.17 -4.76
C THR A 201 -10.17 2.50 -4.63
N ALA A 202 -9.65 3.47 -5.39
CA ALA A 202 -8.25 3.87 -5.33
C ALA A 202 -7.87 4.44 -3.95
N LEU A 203 -8.74 5.26 -3.36
CA LEU A 203 -8.53 5.83 -2.03
C LEU A 203 -8.54 4.75 -0.94
N THR A 204 -9.45 3.78 -1.01
CA THR A 204 -9.47 2.65 -0.08
C THR A 204 -8.21 1.81 -0.19
N GLN A 205 -7.79 1.46 -1.41
CA GLN A 205 -6.56 0.68 -1.64
C GLN A 205 -5.31 1.39 -1.08
N PHE A 206 -5.19 2.70 -1.31
CA PHE A 206 -4.10 3.49 -0.75
C PHE A 206 -4.12 3.50 0.78
N ASN A 207 -5.29 3.74 1.39
CA ASN A 207 -5.40 3.75 2.85
C ASN A 207 -5.07 2.38 3.47
N ASP A 208 -5.53 1.29 2.84
CA ASP A 208 -5.21 -0.07 3.26
C ASP A 208 -3.71 -0.34 3.13
N GLN A 209 -3.07 0.11 2.04
CA GLN A 209 -1.62 0.00 1.84
C GLN A 209 -0.83 0.78 2.90
N VAL A 210 -1.20 2.03 3.18
CA VAL A 210 -0.57 2.85 4.22
C VAL A 210 -0.70 2.19 5.59
N LYS A 211 -1.87 1.63 5.90
CA LYS A 211 -2.11 0.94 7.17
C LYS A 211 -1.28 -0.33 7.29
N ALA A 212 -1.22 -1.14 6.23
CA ALA A 212 -0.41 -2.35 6.18
C ALA A 212 1.07 -2.01 6.39
N LEU A 213 1.60 -1.04 5.64
CA LEU A 213 2.99 -0.59 5.78
C LEU A 213 3.29 -0.01 7.17
N SER A 214 2.36 0.71 7.77
CA SER A 214 2.52 1.19 9.14
C SER A 214 2.67 0.04 10.14
N MET A 215 1.91 -1.04 9.97
CA MET A 215 2.01 -2.25 10.80
C MET A 215 3.32 -3.00 10.55
N ASP A 216 3.72 -3.15 9.28
CA ASP A 216 4.96 -3.83 8.91
C ASP A 216 6.18 -3.09 9.45
N LEU A 217 6.25 -1.77 9.30
CA LEU A 217 7.33 -0.95 9.84
C LEU A 217 7.40 -1.05 11.37
N ALA A 218 6.26 -1.04 12.06
CA ALA A 218 6.21 -1.24 13.51
C ALA A 218 6.72 -2.63 13.92
N GLY A 219 6.38 -3.67 13.14
CA GLY A 219 6.89 -5.03 13.36
C GLY A 219 8.40 -5.13 13.15
N LEU A 220 8.96 -4.43 12.16
CA LEU A 220 10.41 -4.37 11.95
C LEU A 220 11.12 -3.58 13.05
N GLU A 221 10.51 -2.50 13.57
CA GLU A 221 11.01 -1.78 14.73
C GLU A 221 11.07 -2.68 15.98
N GLU A 222 10.02 -3.48 16.23
CA GLU A 222 9.99 -4.45 17.33
C GLU A 222 11.02 -5.57 17.14
N GLU A 223 11.17 -6.10 15.93
CA GLU A 223 12.18 -7.10 15.60
C GLU A 223 13.59 -6.56 15.91
N LEU A 224 13.90 -5.33 15.51
CA LEU A 224 15.18 -4.67 15.81
C LEU A 224 15.39 -4.44 17.31
N GLU A 225 14.37 -4.05 18.04
CA GLU A 225 14.43 -3.82 19.50
C GLU A 225 14.62 -5.09 20.30
N SER A 226 14.07 -6.20 19.81
CA SER A 226 14.23 -7.52 20.42
C SER A 226 15.64 -8.12 20.25
N MET A 227 16.46 -7.55 19.37
CA MET A 227 17.80 -8.09 19.07
C MET A 227 18.75 -7.94 20.25
N LYS A 228 19.33 -9.07 20.67
CA LYS A 228 20.32 -9.14 21.75
C LYS A 228 21.59 -8.34 21.44
N PRO A 229 22.22 -7.70 22.44
CA PRO A 229 23.45 -6.93 22.25
C PRO A 229 24.58 -7.78 21.63
N PRO A 230 25.60 -7.14 21.03
CA PRO A 230 26.73 -7.86 20.44
C PRO A 230 27.37 -8.85 21.40
N ALA A 231 27.45 -10.11 20.98
CA ALA A 231 28.13 -11.15 21.75
C ALA A 231 29.64 -10.93 21.76
N ARG A 232 30.34 -11.64 22.66
CA ARG A 232 31.81 -11.59 22.81
C ARG A 232 32.50 -12.85 22.30
N ASP A 233 31.83 -13.58 21.42
CA ASP A 233 32.37 -14.73 20.69
C ASP A 233 32.04 -14.63 19.19
N ILE A 234 33.00 -15.02 18.34
CA ILE A 234 32.90 -14.84 16.89
C ILE A 234 31.73 -15.60 16.27
N LYS A 235 31.43 -16.81 16.77
CA LYS A 235 30.39 -17.64 16.18
C LYS A 235 29.03 -16.99 16.35
N THR A 236 28.71 -16.55 17.56
CA THR A 236 27.45 -15.87 17.84
C THR A 236 27.35 -14.52 17.13
N VAL A 237 28.43 -13.72 17.11
CA VAL A 237 28.41 -12.42 16.39
C VAL A 237 28.16 -12.62 14.90
N ARG A 238 28.71 -13.65 14.26
CA ARG A 238 28.43 -13.97 12.85
C ARG A 238 26.96 -14.30 12.61
N VAL A 239 26.31 -15.02 13.53
CA VAL A 239 24.86 -15.28 13.45
C VAL A 239 24.07 -13.99 13.61
N GLN A 240 24.46 -13.12 14.56
CA GLN A 240 23.84 -11.81 14.74
C GLN A 240 23.96 -10.94 13.48
N ILE A 241 25.10 -10.97 12.78
CA ILE A 241 25.28 -10.26 11.51
C ILE A 241 24.36 -10.82 10.42
N ASP A 242 24.23 -12.15 10.31
CA ASP A 242 23.30 -12.78 9.36
C ASP A 242 21.84 -12.37 9.64
N ASP A 243 21.43 -12.32 10.92
CA ASP A 243 20.09 -11.88 11.30
C ASP A 243 19.85 -10.39 11.01
N VAL A 244 20.85 -9.53 11.24
CA VAL A 244 20.78 -8.11 10.85
C VAL A 244 20.69 -7.97 9.33
N ASN A 245 21.45 -8.75 8.55
CA ASN A 245 21.37 -8.72 7.09
C ASN A 245 19.99 -9.15 6.56
N LYS A 246 19.32 -10.11 7.22
CA LYS A 246 17.92 -10.45 6.90
C LYS A 246 17.01 -9.25 7.14
N LEU A 247 17.20 -8.54 8.25
CA LEU A 247 16.42 -7.35 8.57
C LEU A 247 16.68 -6.21 7.56
N VAL A 248 17.92 -5.99 7.14
CA VAL A 248 18.28 -5.04 6.07
C VAL A 248 17.54 -5.35 4.78
N ASN A 249 17.46 -6.62 4.38
CA ASN A 249 16.71 -7.02 3.18
C ASN A 249 15.19 -6.76 3.32
N LYS A 250 14.62 -7.01 4.51
CA LYS A 250 13.21 -6.67 4.79
C LYS A 250 12.96 -5.16 4.72
N ILE A 251 13.88 -4.35 5.25
CA ILE A 251 13.81 -2.88 5.22
C ILE A 251 13.93 -2.37 3.77
N ALA A 252 14.80 -2.96 2.96
CA ALA A 252 14.91 -2.62 1.54
C ALA A 252 13.58 -2.89 0.79
N HIS A 253 12.93 -4.02 1.05
CA HIS A 253 11.61 -4.30 0.48
C HIS A 253 10.54 -3.31 0.97
N ALA A 254 10.53 -3.00 2.27
CA ALA A 254 9.62 -1.99 2.83
C ALA A 254 9.88 -0.61 2.22
N SER A 255 11.13 -0.29 1.87
CA SER A 255 11.48 0.95 1.16
C SER A 255 10.85 1.04 -0.23
N ASP A 256 10.89 -0.03 -1.00
CA ASP A 256 10.23 -0.09 -2.31
C ASP A 256 8.71 0.09 -2.17
N GLU A 257 8.09 -0.56 -1.18
CA GLU A 257 6.66 -0.45 -0.94
C GLU A 257 6.24 0.95 -0.45
N VAL A 258 7.05 1.59 0.39
CA VAL A 258 6.81 2.99 0.79
C VAL A 258 6.94 3.93 -0.41
N ALA A 259 7.90 3.71 -1.31
CA ALA A 259 8.02 4.49 -2.55
C ALA A 259 6.81 4.30 -3.47
N ASN A 260 6.28 3.08 -3.57
CA ASN A 260 5.04 2.79 -4.28
C ASN A 260 3.85 3.51 -3.67
N ALA A 261 3.74 3.52 -2.34
CA ALA A 261 2.69 4.23 -1.60
C ALA A 261 2.78 5.76 -1.80
N VAL A 262 3.99 6.35 -1.75
CA VAL A 262 4.23 7.76 -2.06
C VAL A 262 3.71 8.09 -3.47
N SER A 263 4.11 7.29 -4.46
CA SER A 263 3.68 7.48 -5.85
C SER A 263 2.16 7.32 -6.02
N ALA A 264 1.54 6.40 -5.27
CA ALA A 264 0.08 6.23 -5.27
C ALA A 264 -0.62 7.43 -4.64
N GLY A 265 -0.09 7.96 -3.52
CA GLY A 265 -0.58 9.17 -2.87
C GLY A 265 -0.50 10.39 -3.79
N GLU A 266 0.62 10.60 -4.48
CA GLU A 266 0.78 11.69 -5.45
C GLU A 266 -0.23 11.58 -6.61
N ARG A 267 -0.42 10.38 -7.18
CA ARG A 267 -1.44 10.17 -8.22
C ARG A 267 -2.85 10.51 -7.75
N LEU A 268 -3.20 10.18 -6.50
CA LEU A 268 -4.50 10.52 -5.92
C LEU A 268 -4.67 12.04 -5.77
N VAL A 269 -3.60 12.74 -5.37
CA VAL A 269 -3.58 14.20 -5.26
C VAL A 269 -3.71 14.86 -6.63
N ASP A 270 -2.89 14.47 -7.60
CA ASP A 270 -2.86 15.07 -8.94
C ASP A 270 -4.18 14.85 -9.69
N SER A 271 -4.83 13.71 -9.45
CA SER A 271 -6.14 13.39 -10.03
C SER A 271 -7.31 14.08 -9.32
N GLY A 272 -7.07 14.74 -8.17
CA GLY A 272 -8.09 15.34 -7.33
C GLY A 272 -9.10 14.33 -6.78
N LEU A 273 -8.65 13.09 -6.54
CA LEU A 273 -9.46 11.99 -6.02
C LEU A 273 -9.41 11.89 -4.49
N THR A 274 -8.50 12.64 -3.86
CA THR A 274 -8.43 12.80 -2.41
C THR A 274 -9.14 14.08 -1.95
N PRO A 275 -9.98 14.02 -0.90
CA PRO A 275 -10.61 15.21 -0.33
C PRO A 275 -9.61 16.10 0.43
N ASP A 276 -8.50 15.52 0.91
CA ASP A 276 -7.46 16.22 1.65
C ASP A 276 -6.07 15.82 1.15
N ALA A 277 -5.56 16.61 0.21
CA ALA A 277 -4.27 16.39 -0.39
C ALA A 277 -3.10 16.53 0.60
N GLN A 278 -3.27 17.34 1.65
CA GLN A 278 -2.22 17.52 2.65
C GLN A 278 -2.15 16.30 3.56
N ALA A 279 -3.30 15.82 4.06
CA ALA A 279 -3.35 14.63 4.88
C ALA A 279 -2.79 13.39 4.14
N THR A 280 -3.08 13.24 2.85
CA THR A 280 -2.51 12.15 2.02
C THR A 280 -0.98 12.21 1.96
N ARG A 281 -0.39 13.40 1.80
CA ARG A 281 1.08 13.59 1.81
C ARG A 281 1.68 13.37 3.19
N ASP A 282 1.04 13.87 4.24
CA ASP A 282 1.50 13.72 5.62
C ASP A 282 1.56 12.24 6.05
N GLN A 283 0.61 11.41 5.58
CA GLN A 283 0.62 9.97 5.79
C GLN A 283 1.85 9.30 5.16
N THR A 284 2.17 9.60 3.91
CA THR A 284 3.34 9.04 3.22
C THR A 284 4.66 9.56 3.79
N ASP A 285 4.70 10.83 4.19
CA ASP A 285 5.86 11.45 4.84
C ASP A 285 6.12 10.84 6.22
N SER A 286 5.07 10.43 6.95
CA SER A 286 5.21 9.71 8.21
C SER A 286 5.87 8.34 8.01
N LEU A 287 5.42 7.58 7.01
CA LEU A 287 6.03 6.29 6.65
C LEU A 287 7.49 6.46 6.25
N GLY A 288 7.80 7.43 5.40
CA GLY A 288 9.18 7.73 4.97
C GLY A 288 10.09 8.06 6.15
N ARG A 289 9.61 8.88 7.10
CA ARG A 289 10.38 9.21 8.32
C ARG A 289 10.57 8.00 9.24
N GLN A 290 9.59 7.11 9.36
CA GLN A 290 9.72 5.86 10.14
C GLN A 290 10.78 4.95 9.52
N LEU A 291 10.67 4.70 8.22
CA LEU A 291 11.61 3.89 7.46
C LEU A 291 13.04 4.43 7.55
N GLN A 292 13.24 5.75 7.41
CA GLN A 292 14.56 6.36 7.53
C GLN A 292 15.18 6.10 8.92
N ARG A 293 14.42 6.31 10.00
CA ARG A 293 14.92 6.03 11.36
C ARG A 293 15.28 4.55 11.54
N LEU A 294 14.49 3.65 10.95
CA LEU A 294 14.75 2.22 11.00
C LEU A 294 16.03 1.85 10.23
N ASP A 295 16.25 2.42 9.04
CA ASP A 295 17.47 2.24 8.24
C ASP A 295 18.72 2.75 8.98
N GLU A 296 18.64 3.94 9.59
CA GLU A 296 19.75 4.49 10.40
C GLU A 296 20.10 3.58 11.58
N ARG A 297 19.08 3.07 12.30
CA ARG A 297 19.28 2.16 13.45
C ARG A 297 19.85 0.81 13.03
N VAL A 298 19.39 0.21 11.93
CA VAL A 298 19.89 -1.10 11.48
C VAL A 298 21.34 -0.98 10.99
N ARG A 299 21.69 0.10 10.27
CA ARG A 299 23.07 0.38 9.84
C ARG A 299 24.02 0.62 11.01
N ALA A 300 23.55 1.33 12.04
CA ALA A 300 24.32 1.52 13.27
C ALA A 300 24.61 0.16 13.94
N ARG A 301 23.63 -0.75 13.96
CA ARG A 301 23.79 -2.09 14.52
C ARG A 301 24.72 -2.98 13.68
N GLU A 302 24.62 -2.92 12.36
CA GLU A 302 25.54 -3.61 11.45
C GLU A 302 27.00 -3.17 11.71
N THR A 303 27.22 -1.85 11.78
CA THR A 303 28.54 -1.26 12.07
C THR A 303 29.06 -1.67 13.45
N GLU A 304 28.20 -1.70 14.46
CA GLU A 304 28.53 -2.14 15.82
C GLU A 304 29.01 -3.60 15.82
N LEU A 305 28.26 -4.50 15.18
CA LEU A 305 28.59 -5.91 15.11
C LEU A 305 29.89 -6.18 14.32
N ASP A 306 30.08 -5.50 13.19
CA ASP A 306 31.32 -5.61 12.39
C ASP A 306 32.54 -5.12 13.20
N THR A 307 32.40 -4.00 13.90
CA THR A 307 33.46 -3.48 14.79
C THR A 307 33.82 -4.49 15.88
N VAL A 308 32.82 -5.11 16.51
CA VAL A 308 33.05 -6.14 17.52
C VAL A 308 33.71 -7.39 16.93
N LEU A 309 33.23 -7.86 15.78
CA LEU A 309 33.79 -9.01 15.07
C LEU A 309 35.27 -8.79 14.72
N ASN A 310 35.60 -7.62 14.18
CA ASN A 310 36.96 -7.25 13.82
C ASN A 310 37.88 -7.19 15.05
N ARG A 311 37.41 -6.63 16.17
CA ARG A 311 38.17 -6.62 17.43
C ARG A 311 38.37 -8.02 18.00
N LEU A 312 37.38 -8.91 17.88
CA LEU A 312 37.50 -10.30 18.31
C LEU A 312 38.54 -11.06 17.46
N HIS A 313 38.54 -10.89 16.14
CA HIS A 313 39.56 -11.49 15.28
C HIS A 313 40.96 -10.96 15.61
N GLN A 314 41.11 -9.64 15.80
CA GLN A 314 42.39 -9.04 16.19
C GLN A 314 42.88 -9.60 17.53
N PHE A 315 42.00 -9.71 18.53
CA PHE A 315 42.33 -10.31 19.82
C PHE A 315 42.80 -11.76 19.65
N GLN A 316 42.04 -12.61 18.96
CA GLN A 316 42.39 -14.02 18.79
C GLN A 316 43.71 -14.21 18.04
N GLN A 317 43.96 -13.42 16.99
CA GLN A 317 45.20 -13.48 16.24
C GLN A 317 46.39 -13.08 17.12
N ARG A 318 46.32 -11.92 17.78
CA ARG A 318 47.40 -11.45 18.67
C ARG A 318 47.63 -12.39 19.85
N GLN A 319 46.57 -12.98 20.39
CA GLN A 319 46.65 -13.97 21.45
C GLN A 319 47.38 -15.23 20.98
N ALA A 320 47.07 -15.73 19.78
CA ALA A 320 47.74 -16.90 19.22
C ALA A 320 49.24 -16.62 19.00
N ASP A 321 49.55 -15.50 18.35
CA ASP A 321 50.94 -15.07 18.06
C ASP A 321 51.76 -14.98 19.35
N VAL A 322 51.27 -14.26 20.37
CA VAL A 322 52.04 -14.07 21.61
C VAL A 322 52.19 -15.36 22.41
N LEU A 323 51.21 -16.26 22.36
CA LEU A 323 51.31 -17.56 23.03
C LEU A 323 52.38 -18.45 22.39
N GLU A 324 52.55 -18.35 21.07
CA GLU A 324 53.63 -19.01 20.34
C GLU A 324 54.98 -18.37 20.69
N ASP A 325 55.08 -17.04 20.66
CA ASP A 325 56.32 -16.33 20.99
C ASP A 325 56.79 -16.63 22.42
N ILE A 326 55.87 -16.63 23.40
CA ILE A 326 56.19 -16.99 24.80
C ILE A 326 56.69 -18.44 24.88
N GLN A 327 56.11 -19.35 24.09
CA GLN A 327 56.53 -20.75 24.05
C GLN A 327 57.94 -20.88 23.45
N GLN A 328 58.22 -20.19 22.33
CA GLN A 328 59.54 -20.18 21.70
C GLN A 328 60.59 -19.60 22.63
N ALA A 329 60.34 -18.43 23.22
CA ALA A 329 61.23 -17.82 24.21
C ALA A 329 61.46 -18.71 25.44
N SER A 330 60.43 -19.43 25.89
CA SER A 330 60.56 -20.40 27.00
C SER A 330 61.49 -21.56 26.66
N GLU A 331 61.46 -22.06 25.42
CA GLU A 331 62.36 -23.10 24.96
C GLU A 331 63.79 -22.58 24.76
N GLU A 332 63.97 -21.33 24.30
CA GLU A 332 65.30 -20.70 24.23
C GLU A 332 65.93 -20.56 25.61
N VAL A 333 65.17 -20.07 26.60
CA VAL A 333 65.62 -20.00 28.01
C VAL A 333 66.03 -21.37 28.53
N ARG A 334 65.30 -22.43 28.15
CA ARG A 334 65.62 -23.81 28.52
C ARG A 334 66.91 -24.32 27.86
N ARG A 335 67.26 -23.82 26.67
CA ARG A 335 68.47 -24.19 25.92
C ARG A 335 69.71 -23.41 26.37
N LEU A 336 69.56 -22.35 27.15
CA LEU A 336 70.68 -21.60 27.69
C LEU A 336 71.63 -22.52 28.47
N LYS A 337 72.94 -22.39 28.20
CA LYS A 337 73.98 -23.18 28.85
C LYS A 337 73.99 -22.93 30.36
N SER A 338 74.48 -23.90 31.14
CA SER A 338 74.74 -23.72 32.57
C SER A 338 75.67 -22.52 32.80
N VAL A 339 75.55 -21.89 33.97
CA VAL A 339 76.43 -20.78 34.36
C VAL A 339 77.87 -21.27 34.39
N GLY A 340 78.79 -20.52 33.74
CA GLY A 340 80.21 -20.85 33.69
C GLY A 340 80.90 -20.76 35.06
N SER A 341 82.12 -21.27 35.15
CA SER A 341 82.95 -21.20 36.37
C SER A 341 83.91 -20.00 36.39
N GLU A 342 84.28 -19.48 35.21
CA GLU A 342 85.22 -18.37 35.05
C GLU A 342 84.49 -17.03 34.91
N VAL A 343 85.06 -15.97 35.50
CA VAL A 343 84.48 -14.61 35.52
C VAL A 343 84.15 -14.12 34.12
N ASP A 344 85.06 -14.26 33.16
CA ASP A 344 84.88 -13.73 31.80
C ASP A 344 83.81 -14.51 31.01
N VAL A 345 83.68 -15.82 31.26
CA VAL A 345 82.61 -16.64 30.68
C VAL A 345 81.25 -16.20 31.22
N ILE A 346 81.13 -15.95 32.53
CA ILE A 346 79.87 -15.51 33.14
C ILE A 346 79.48 -14.10 32.64
N LYS A 347 80.44 -13.18 32.50
CA LYS A 347 80.19 -11.86 31.90
C LYS A 347 79.66 -11.97 30.47
N THR A 348 80.29 -12.82 29.64
CA THR A 348 79.82 -13.09 28.28
C THR A 348 78.38 -13.62 28.29
N GLN A 349 78.07 -14.56 29.19
CA GLN A 349 76.71 -15.09 29.35
C GLN A 349 75.69 -14.03 29.82
N GLN A 350 76.09 -13.08 30.66
CA GLN A 350 75.26 -11.93 31.05
C GLN A 350 74.98 -11.01 29.85
N GLU A 351 75.98 -10.73 29.02
CA GLU A 351 75.81 -9.91 27.81
C GLU A 351 74.89 -10.58 26.79
N GLU A 352 75.09 -11.87 26.51
CA GLU A 352 74.22 -12.68 25.65
C GLU A 352 72.78 -12.69 26.17
N PHE A 353 72.60 -12.89 27.49
CA PHE A 353 71.28 -12.92 28.10
C PHE A 353 70.59 -11.55 28.10
N ALA A 354 71.34 -10.47 28.34
CA ALA A 354 70.84 -9.10 28.22
C ALA A 354 70.40 -8.78 26.78
N SER A 355 71.16 -9.26 25.78
CA SER A 355 70.78 -9.13 24.37
C SER A 355 69.49 -9.91 24.08
N PHE A 356 69.38 -11.16 24.53
CA PHE A 356 68.17 -11.96 24.39
C PHE A 356 66.94 -11.28 25.03
N ARG A 357 67.08 -10.74 26.25
CA ARG A 357 66.00 -10.00 26.91
C ARG A 357 65.53 -8.80 26.07
N ARG A 358 66.47 -8.03 25.52
CA ARG A 358 66.16 -6.85 24.71
C ARG A 358 65.53 -7.20 23.36
N GLN A 359 66.06 -8.22 22.69
CA GLN A 359 65.69 -8.55 21.31
C GLN A 359 64.45 -9.44 21.21
N VAL A 360 64.21 -10.29 22.21
CA VAL A 360 63.13 -11.30 22.19
C VAL A 360 62.07 -11.01 23.25
N VAL A 361 62.47 -10.84 24.51
CA VAL A 361 61.52 -10.75 25.63
C VAL A 361 60.79 -9.40 25.67
N GLU A 362 61.48 -8.28 25.45
CA GLU A 362 60.87 -6.95 25.45
C GLU A 362 59.77 -6.78 24.38
N PRO A 363 59.95 -7.22 23.12
CA PRO A 363 58.85 -7.26 22.14
C PRO A 363 57.66 -8.08 22.61
N ILE A 364 57.88 -9.28 23.17
CA ILE A 364 56.82 -10.13 23.69
C ILE A 364 56.04 -9.42 24.79
N ALA A 365 56.72 -8.72 25.70
CA ALA A 365 56.08 -7.95 26.77
C ALA A 365 55.08 -6.93 26.22
N LYS A 366 55.47 -6.20 25.17
CA LYS A 366 54.60 -5.22 24.50
C LYS A 366 53.38 -5.90 23.86
N THR A 367 53.56 -7.04 23.22
CA THR A 367 52.46 -7.81 22.63
C THR A 367 51.51 -8.35 23.70
N VAL A 368 52.02 -8.81 24.85
CA VAL A 368 51.18 -9.22 26.00
C VAL A 368 50.35 -8.05 26.50
N ASP A 369 50.94 -6.86 26.65
CA ASP A 369 50.20 -5.65 27.04
C ASP A 369 49.12 -5.27 26.01
N GLU A 370 49.42 -5.41 24.71
CA GLU A 370 48.45 -5.19 23.63
C GLU A 370 47.27 -6.17 23.70
N VAL A 371 47.54 -7.47 23.87
CA VAL A 371 46.51 -8.51 24.02
C VAL A 371 45.65 -8.25 25.25
N ASN A 372 46.26 -7.91 26.39
CA ASN A 372 45.54 -7.53 27.61
C ASN A 372 44.62 -6.33 27.38
N ARG A 373 45.11 -5.29 26.70
CA ARG A 373 44.31 -4.11 26.35
C ARG A 373 43.15 -4.45 25.42
N LEU A 374 43.37 -5.25 24.38
CA LEU A 374 42.32 -5.67 23.44
C LEU A 374 41.25 -6.49 24.15
N GLY A 375 41.65 -7.51 24.92
CA GLY A 375 40.73 -8.38 25.65
C GLY A 375 39.94 -7.62 26.72
N SER A 376 40.61 -6.81 27.55
CA SER A 376 39.93 -5.97 28.54
C SER A 376 39.01 -4.95 27.90
N GLY A 377 39.37 -4.38 26.76
CA GLY A 377 38.49 -3.47 26.01
C GLY A 377 37.22 -4.17 25.49
N LEU A 378 37.32 -5.43 25.06
CA LEU A 378 36.15 -6.24 24.68
C LEU A 378 35.26 -6.58 25.87
N ILE A 379 35.85 -6.90 27.02
CA ILE A 379 35.12 -7.22 28.26
C ILE A 379 34.42 -5.96 28.80
N GLN A 380 35.13 -4.85 28.94
CA GLN A 380 34.60 -3.60 29.50
C GLN A 380 33.51 -2.95 28.65
N SER A 381 33.58 -3.13 27.32
CA SER A 381 32.53 -2.61 26.42
C SER A 381 31.34 -3.56 26.28
N ALA A 382 31.35 -4.73 26.92
CA ALA A 382 30.22 -5.67 26.86
C ALA A 382 29.00 -5.09 27.59
N ALA A 383 27.82 -5.22 26.97
CA ALA A 383 26.57 -4.89 27.62
C ALA A 383 26.29 -5.83 28.81
N GLY A 384 25.46 -5.39 29.76
CA GLY A 384 25.07 -6.21 30.91
C GLY A 384 24.46 -7.54 30.49
N GLY A 385 24.89 -8.63 31.14
CA GLY A 385 24.41 -9.99 30.87
C GLY A 385 25.06 -10.68 29.67
N VAL A 386 25.96 -10.02 28.93
CA VAL A 386 26.75 -10.66 27.88
C VAL A 386 27.87 -11.48 28.52
N ASN A 387 28.02 -12.74 28.10
CA ASN A 387 29.04 -13.63 28.65
C ASN A 387 30.44 -13.25 28.14
N THR A 388 31.36 -12.92 29.06
CA THR A 388 32.76 -12.59 28.81
C THR A 388 33.76 -13.63 29.31
N SER A 389 33.29 -14.71 29.94
CA SER A 389 34.14 -15.70 30.63
C SER A 389 35.22 -16.34 29.75
N ALA A 390 34.94 -16.57 28.46
CA ALA A 390 35.92 -17.11 27.52
C ALA A 390 37.10 -16.14 27.32
N LEU A 391 36.82 -14.85 27.14
CA LEU A 391 37.85 -13.81 26.99
C LEU A 391 38.69 -13.67 28.27
N GLU A 392 38.04 -13.71 29.44
CA GLU A 392 38.72 -13.64 30.74
C GLU A 392 39.70 -14.82 30.92
N LYS A 393 39.26 -16.03 30.60
CA LYS A 393 40.10 -17.24 30.64
C LYS A 393 41.25 -17.18 29.63
N ASP A 394 40.99 -16.62 28.45
CA ASP A 394 42.00 -16.44 27.41
C ASP A 394 43.09 -15.45 27.85
N LEU A 395 42.72 -14.37 28.53
CA LEU A 395 43.65 -13.42 29.14
C LEU A 395 44.43 -14.03 30.29
N GLU A 396 43.77 -14.76 31.19
CA GLU A 396 44.40 -15.47 32.31
C GLU A 396 45.50 -16.41 31.78
N LYS A 397 45.18 -17.21 30.76
CA LYS A 397 46.14 -18.12 30.12
C LYS A 397 47.38 -17.43 29.56
N VAL A 398 47.23 -16.27 28.91
CA VAL A 398 48.37 -15.49 28.40
C VAL A 398 49.22 -14.98 29.56
N ASN A 399 48.58 -14.39 30.57
CA ASN A 399 49.27 -13.82 31.72
C ASN A 399 50.01 -14.87 32.54
N ASP A 400 49.43 -16.06 32.75
CA ASP A 400 50.06 -17.16 33.48
C ASP A 400 51.33 -17.65 32.79
N LYS A 401 51.27 -17.84 31.47
CA LYS A 401 52.43 -18.25 30.66
C LYS A 401 53.51 -17.17 30.65
N TRP A 402 53.11 -15.91 30.53
CA TRP A 402 54.02 -14.77 30.58
C TRP A 402 54.72 -14.65 31.94
N ASN A 403 53.96 -14.77 33.04
CA ASN A 403 54.50 -14.76 34.40
C ASN A 403 55.47 -15.93 34.62
N THR A 404 55.12 -17.12 34.16
CA THR A 404 56.01 -18.30 34.21
C THR A 404 57.33 -18.06 33.47
N LEU A 405 57.30 -17.41 32.31
CA LEU A 405 58.52 -17.06 31.58
C LEU A 405 59.33 -16.01 32.35
N LYS A 406 58.69 -14.95 32.86
CA LYS A 406 59.37 -13.93 33.69
C LYS A 406 60.07 -14.53 34.91
N ASP A 407 59.46 -15.50 35.58
CA ASP A 407 60.07 -16.18 36.72
C ASP A 407 61.33 -16.95 36.32
N LYS A 408 61.30 -17.65 35.18
CA LYS A 408 62.50 -18.34 34.63
C LYS A 408 63.60 -17.35 34.26
N LEU A 409 63.25 -16.20 33.70
CA LEU A 409 64.21 -15.15 33.34
C LEU A 409 64.86 -14.55 34.59
N ASN A 410 64.06 -14.22 35.60
CA ASN A 410 64.55 -13.69 36.89
C ASN A 410 65.45 -14.70 37.61
N GLU A 411 65.11 -15.98 37.57
CA GLU A 411 65.96 -17.04 38.13
C GLU A 411 67.28 -17.17 37.37
N ARG A 412 67.28 -16.99 36.05
CA ARG A 412 68.51 -16.98 35.25
C ARG A 412 69.39 -15.77 35.58
N ASP A 413 68.82 -14.57 35.67
CA ASP A 413 69.53 -13.35 36.09
C ASP A 413 70.21 -13.57 37.45
N ARG A 414 69.45 -14.04 38.45
CA ARG A 414 69.99 -14.33 39.79
C ARG A 414 71.13 -15.33 39.77
N LYS A 415 71.01 -16.42 39.01
CA LYS A 415 72.08 -17.43 38.91
C LYS A 415 73.36 -16.87 38.29
N LEU A 416 73.24 -16.02 37.27
CA LEU A 416 74.38 -15.36 36.65
C LEU A 416 75.05 -14.37 37.61
N ASP A 417 74.26 -13.56 38.32
CA ASP A 417 74.78 -12.58 39.28
C ASP A 417 75.48 -13.24 40.48
N VAL A 418 74.86 -14.28 41.05
CA VAL A 418 75.43 -15.09 42.14
C VAL A 418 76.69 -15.81 41.65
N GLY A 419 76.65 -16.40 40.46
CA GLY A 419 77.79 -17.05 39.84
C GLY A 419 78.97 -16.10 39.65
N LEU A 420 78.72 -14.90 39.12
CA LEU A 420 79.75 -13.88 38.90
C LEU A 420 80.39 -13.44 40.21
N LEU A 421 79.57 -13.17 41.23
CA LEU A 421 80.05 -12.76 42.54
C LEU A 421 80.94 -13.82 43.19
N HIS A 422 80.51 -15.09 43.16
CA HIS A 422 81.29 -16.18 43.75
C HIS A 422 82.54 -16.52 42.95
N SER A 423 82.46 -16.52 41.61
CA SER A 423 83.63 -16.74 40.75
C SER A 423 84.67 -15.64 40.95
N GLY A 424 84.25 -14.37 41.03
CA GLY A 424 85.15 -13.25 41.30
C GLY A 424 85.83 -13.34 42.67
N LYS A 425 85.07 -13.62 43.74
CA LYS A 425 85.62 -13.84 45.09
C LYS A 425 86.59 -15.02 45.14
N PHE A 426 86.25 -16.11 44.46
CA PHE A 426 87.11 -17.28 44.39
C PHE A 426 88.40 -16.99 43.63
N GLN A 427 88.32 -16.31 42.50
CA GLN A 427 89.49 -15.92 41.70
C GLN A 427 90.42 -14.99 42.50
N GLU A 428 89.87 -13.99 43.19
CA GLU A 428 90.66 -13.10 44.06
C GLU A 428 91.37 -13.86 45.18
N ALA A 429 90.66 -14.78 45.85
CA ALA A 429 91.25 -15.63 46.90
C ALA A 429 92.31 -16.60 46.33
N LEU A 430 92.06 -17.16 45.15
CA LEU A 430 92.97 -18.06 44.45
C LEU A 430 94.25 -17.33 44.05
N ASP A 431 94.13 -16.16 43.42
CA ASP A 431 95.27 -15.34 43.00
C ASP A 431 96.09 -14.88 44.22
N GLY A 432 95.41 -14.48 45.30
CA GLY A 432 96.06 -14.11 46.56
C GLY A 432 96.85 -15.26 47.18
N LEU A 433 96.25 -16.46 47.26
CA LEU A 433 96.92 -17.65 47.79
C LEU A 433 98.05 -18.14 46.87
N ALA A 434 97.83 -18.15 45.55
CA ALA A 434 98.83 -18.56 44.57
C ALA A 434 100.05 -17.64 44.63
N LYS A 435 99.83 -16.31 44.68
CA LYS A 435 100.91 -15.35 44.86
C LYS A 435 101.68 -15.59 46.16
N TRP A 436 100.97 -15.77 47.28
CA TRP A 436 101.62 -16.07 48.56
C TRP A 436 102.42 -17.37 48.51
N LEU A 437 101.90 -18.42 47.87
CA LEU A 437 102.62 -19.68 47.66
C LEU A 437 103.89 -19.45 46.84
N THR A 438 103.80 -18.76 45.70
CA THR A 438 104.97 -18.43 44.86
C THR A 438 106.03 -17.65 45.65
N ASP A 439 105.62 -16.56 46.33
CA ASP A 439 106.52 -15.74 47.14
C ASP A 439 107.20 -16.58 48.26
N THR A 440 106.45 -17.50 48.87
CA THR A 440 106.95 -18.37 49.96
C THR A 440 107.86 -19.47 49.44
N GLU A 441 107.52 -20.11 48.31
CA GLU A 441 108.34 -21.12 47.65
C GLU A 441 109.68 -20.53 47.20
N GLU A 442 109.68 -19.33 46.61
CA GLU A 442 110.91 -18.59 46.27
C GLU A 442 111.74 -18.24 47.51
N MET A 443 111.10 -17.80 48.61
CA MET A 443 111.81 -17.54 49.87
C MET A 443 112.48 -18.80 50.41
N VAL A 444 111.80 -19.95 50.39
CA VAL A 444 112.34 -21.25 50.85
C VAL A 444 113.48 -21.72 49.95
N ALA A 445 113.32 -21.65 48.63
CA ALA A 445 114.36 -22.06 47.67
C ALA A 445 115.66 -21.23 47.80
N ASN A 446 115.53 -19.97 48.24
CA ASN A 446 116.65 -19.04 48.44
C ASN A 446 117.24 -19.07 49.87
N GLN A 447 116.82 -19.99 50.74
CA GLN A 447 117.43 -20.13 52.07
C GLN A 447 118.86 -20.67 51.98
N LYS A 448 119.79 -20.04 52.69
CA LYS A 448 121.17 -20.53 52.84
C LYS A 448 121.19 -21.77 53.75
N PRO A 449 122.11 -22.73 53.52
CA PRO A 449 122.27 -23.86 54.42
C PRO A 449 122.55 -23.37 55.86
N PRO A 450 122.15 -24.14 56.89
CA PRO A 450 122.39 -23.76 58.28
C PRO A 450 123.87 -23.45 58.51
N SER A 451 124.14 -22.30 59.13
CA SER A 451 125.49 -21.98 59.62
C SER A 451 125.88 -22.99 60.70
N ALA A 452 127.12 -23.49 60.66
CA ALA A 452 127.65 -24.44 61.64
C ALA A 452 128.16 -23.78 62.94
N ASP A 453 128.02 -22.47 63.09
CA ASP A 453 128.50 -21.73 64.26
C ASP A 453 127.33 -21.29 65.16
N TYR A 454 127.43 -21.67 66.45
CA TYR A 454 126.49 -21.41 67.55
C TYR A 454 126.35 -19.93 67.91
#